data_AF-A0A1A8ZAI5-F1
#
_entry.id   AF-A0A1A8ZAI5-F1
#
_cell.length_a   1.000
_cell.length_b   1.000
_cell.length_c   1.000
_cell.angle_alpha   90.00
_cell.angle_beta   90.00
_cell.angle_gamma   90.00
#
_symmetry.space_group_name_H-M   'P 1'
#
loop_
_entity.id
_entity.type
_entity.pdbx_description
1 polymer ?
#
loop_
_entity_poly.entity_id
_entity_poly.type
_entity_poly.pdbx_seq_one_letter_code
_entity_poly.pdbx_strand_id
1 'polypeptide(L)'
;MSSFPAQAGRVRDVDLPVRRRLLALRECALHFSPYGFRATWHHLVVNAGLPVCLEEDPDSLLRAVDELDEARQIWLADTHAFTARRRQEKAAGRRNPRREDAWHTWPGWLAFCPDPEIHPRERLAIVVHRLIVAYRSEAVPSEVCPACNALRPSLPCPSCGVCSWNPQAYPWNPAGVRPPGPPDTGLPWQLIWHRAVRQGTTIGGGRIGEFRAEFTPTSQDRLFGIFQVYVRGVALGDGTTTALYPHFLNLRDLLDTAELPGSREPQPLSLGDTFDHLQMSLETTDEDTIFVLATRQGWGDPPPWAPQAGRRMRLMVRRSEVVNAWHETESGFRQLLTWR
;
A
#
# COMPACT_ATOMS: atom_id res chain seq x y z
N MET A 1 -10.00 -19.22 13.90
CA MET A 1 -9.89 -18.70 12.52
C MET A 1 -10.04 -19.86 11.55
N SER A 2 -10.76 -19.68 10.44
CA SER A 2 -10.83 -20.68 9.36
C SER A 2 -9.51 -20.77 8.60
N SER A 3 -9.22 -21.90 7.95
CA SER A 3 -7.97 -22.13 7.23
C SER A 3 -7.89 -21.38 5.89
N PHE A 4 -6.68 -21.23 5.34
CA PHE A 4 -6.47 -20.63 4.01
C PHE A 4 -7.35 -21.27 2.92
N PRO A 5 -7.42 -22.61 2.76
CA PRO A 5 -8.25 -23.21 1.71
C PRO A 5 -9.75 -22.88 1.87
N ALA A 6 -10.23 -22.81 3.11
CA ALA A 6 -11.63 -22.44 3.37
C ALA A 6 -11.92 -20.99 2.98
N GLN A 7 -10.99 -20.07 3.27
CA GLN A 7 -11.11 -18.67 2.85
C GLN A 7 -10.99 -18.52 1.33
N ALA A 8 -10.03 -19.22 0.71
CA ALA A 8 -9.86 -19.19 -0.73
C ALA A 8 -11.12 -19.71 -1.45
N GLY A 9 -11.76 -20.76 -0.91
CA GLY A 9 -13.07 -21.23 -1.38
C GLY A 9 -14.14 -20.14 -1.35
N ARG A 10 -14.21 -19.35 -0.26
CA ARG A 10 -15.14 -18.21 -0.16
C ARG A 10 -14.82 -17.06 -1.11
N VAL A 11 -13.56 -16.85 -1.49
CA VAL A 11 -13.22 -15.85 -2.51
C VAL A 11 -13.75 -16.30 -3.88
N ARG A 12 -13.65 -17.59 -4.18
CA ARG A 12 -14.08 -18.21 -5.44
C ARG A 12 -15.59 -18.44 -5.56
N ASP A 13 -16.29 -18.46 -4.43
CA ASP A 13 -17.75 -18.58 -4.37
C ASP A 13 -18.43 -17.30 -4.90
N VAL A 14 -18.95 -17.39 -6.12
CA VAL A 14 -19.61 -16.28 -6.83
C VAL A 14 -20.98 -15.92 -6.25
N ASP A 15 -21.60 -16.83 -5.49
CA ASP A 15 -22.90 -16.60 -4.86
C ASP A 15 -22.77 -15.73 -3.59
N LEU A 16 -21.55 -15.56 -3.08
CA LEU A 16 -21.29 -14.68 -1.95
C LEU A 16 -21.22 -13.20 -2.37
N PRO A 17 -21.79 -12.28 -1.58
CA PRO A 17 -21.61 -10.85 -1.78
C PRO A 17 -20.13 -10.47 -1.89
N VAL A 18 -19.79 -9.59 -2.84
CA VAL A 18 -18.42 -9.17 -3.17
C VAL A 18 -17.64 -8.72 -1.93
N ARG A 19 -18.29 -8.00 -1.02
CA ARG A 19 -17.70 -7.58 0.27
C ARG A 19 -17.25 -8.77 1.15
N ARG A 20 -18.00 -9.87 1.18
CA ARG A 20 -17.62 -11.09 1.92
C ARG A 20 -16.44 -11.80 1.26
N ARG A 21 -16.44 -11.87 -0.07
CA ARG A 21 -15.33 -12.42 -0.86
C ARG A 21 -14.03 -11.63 -0.60
N LEU A 22 -14.10 -10.31 -0.57
CA LEU A 22 -12.98 -9.44 -0.19
C LEU A 22 -12.44 -9.72 1.23
N LEU A 23 -13.33 -9.87 2.22
CA LEU A 23 -12.91 -10.18 3.60
C LEU A 23 -12.20 -11.54 3.66
N ALA A 24 -12.69 -12.54 2.91
CA ALA A 24 -12.02 -13.83 2.81
C ALA A 24 -10.62 -13.70 2.15
N LEU A 25 -10.46 -12.87 1.12
CA LEU A 25 -9.15 -12.60 0.51
C LEU A 25 -8.16 -11.96 1.49
N ARG A 26 -8.62 -11.02 2.32
CA ARG A 26 -7.81 -10.41 3.39
C ARG A 26 -7.32 -11.46 4.40
N GLU A 27 -8.18 -12.41 4.77
CA GLU A 27 -7.82 -13.53 5.63
C GLU A 27 -6.79 -14.47 4.95
N CYS A 28 -6.91 -14.73 3.64
CA CYS A 28 -5.89 -15.45 2.88
C CYS A 28 -4.51 -14.77 2.98
N ALA A 29 -4.45 -13.45 2.82
CA ALA A 29 -3.20 -12.67 2.93
C ALA A 29 -2.61 -12.69 4.35
N LEU A 30 -3.44 -12.80 5.40
CA LEU A 30 -2.95 -13.01 6.78
C LEU A 30 -2.32 -14.38 6.96
N HIS A 31 -2.82 -15.42 6.29
CA HIS A 31 -2.28 -16.77 6.35
C HIS A 31 -0.98 -16.97 5.56
N PHE A 32 -0.78 -16.20 4.49
CA PHE A 32 0.42 -16.29 3.66
C PHE A 32 0.77 -14.91 3.11
N SER A 33 1.88 -14.34 3.58
CA SER A 33 2.34 -13.01 3.18
C SER A 33 3.85 -13.02 2.88
N PRO A 34 4.27 -13.51 1.70
CA PRO A 34 5.68 -13.73 1.39
C PRO A 34 6.56 -12.47 1.49
N TYR A 35 5.98 -11.26 1.39
CA TYR A 35 6.69 -9.97 1.51
C TYR A 35 6.52 -9.26 2.86
N GLY A 36 5.82 -9.89 3.81
CA GLY A 36 5.15 -9.18 4.89
C GLY A 36 3.75 -8.74 4.47
N PHE A 37 2.86 -8.60 5.45
CA PHE A 37 1.43 -8.42 5.19
C PHE A 37 1.11 -7.20 4.32
N ARG A 38 1.67 -6.03 4.65
CA ARG A 38 1.36 -4.78 3.95
C ARG A 38 1.83 -4.81 2.49
N ALA A 39 3.07 -5.22 2.25
CA ALA A 39 3.63 -5.32 0.91
C ALA A 39 2.97 -6.42 0.07
N THR A 40 2.60 -7.56 0.69
CA THR A 40 1.84 -8.61 -0.01
C THR A 40 0.45 -8.09 -0.40
N TRP A 41 -0.23 -7.39 0.50
CA TRP A 41 -1.53 -6.80 0.19
C TRP A 41 -1.43 -5.77 -0.93
N HIS A 42 -0.47 -4.84 -0.86
CA HIS A 42 -0.20 -3.88 -1.93
C HIS A 42 0.08 -4.57 -3.27
N HIS A 43 0.92 -5.61 -3.27
CA HIS A 43 1.22 -6.41 -4.45
C HIS A 43 -0.04 -6.98 -5.08
N LEU A 44 -0.93 -7.59 -4.29
CA LEU A 44 -2.20 -8.13 -4.79
C LEU A 44 -3.10 -7.02 -5.35
N VAL A 45 -3.17 -5.87 -4.69
CA VAL A 45 -3.97 -4.73 -5.19
C VAL A 45 -3.47 -4.28 -6.57
N VAL A 46 -2.16 -4.13 -6.75
CA VAL A 46 -1.59 -3.63 -8.00
C VAL A 46 -1.59 -4.71 -9.09
N ASN A 47 -1.09 -5.92 -8.82
CA ASN A 47 -0.88 -6.95 -9.84
C ASN A 47 -2.17 -7.68 -10.23
N ALA A 48 -3.07 -7.93 -9.28
CA ALA A 48 -4.38 -8.48 -9.63
C ALA A 48 -5.35 -7.38 -10.11
N GLY A 49 -4.97 -6.10 -9.95
CA GLY A 49 -5.77 -4.94 -10.33
C GLY A 49 -7.04 -4.83 -9.51
N LEU A 50 -6.97 -4.96 -8.18
CA LEU A 50 -8.15 -4.87 -7.32
C LEU A 50 -8.66 -3.41 -7.31
N PRO A 51 -9.83 -3.10 -7.88
CA PRO A 51 -10.36 -1.74 -7.88
C PRO A 51 -10.87 -1.34 -6.49
N VAL A 52 -11.06 -0.03 -6.29
CA VAL A 52 -11.76 0.49 -5.09
C VAL A 52 -13.21 -0.01 -5.09
N CYS A 53 -13.89 0.16 -6.23
CA CYS A 53 -15.24 -0.34 -6.53
C CYS A 53 -15.15 -1.77 -7.12
N LEU A 54 -15.38 -2.80 -6.31
CA LEU A 54 -15.18 -4.20 -6.73
C LEU A 54 -16.26 -4.70 -7.68
N GLU A 55 -17.39 -4.00 -7.77
CA GLU A 55 -18.48 -4.27 -8.69
C GLU A 55 -18.06 -4.05 -10.16
N GLU A 56 -17.05 -3.21 -10.42
CA GLU A 56 -16.51 -2.97 -11.76
C GLU A 56 -15.69 -4.16 -12.29
N ASP A 57 -15.00 -4.87 -11.39
CA ASP A 57 -14.19 -6.04 -11.71
C ASP A 57 -14.17 -7.02 -10.52
N PRO A 58 -15.24 -7.83 -10.36
CA PRO A 58 -15.30 -8.82 -9.29
C PRO A 58 -14.30 -9.97 -9.50
N ASP A 59 -13.84 -10.18 -10.73
CA ASP A 59 -12.89 -11.23 -11.10
C ASP A 59 -11.45 -10.89 -10.66
N SER A 60 -11.18 -9.62 -10.36
CA SER A 60 -9.93 -9.20 -9.71
C SER A 60 -9.65 -9.96 -8.40
N LEU A 61 -10.69 -10.34 -7.66
CA LEU A 61 -10.57 -11.17 -6.45
C LEU A 61 -10.11 -12.59 -6.77
N LEU A 62 -10.57 -13.16 -7.89
CA LEU A 62 -10.16 -14.48 -8.35
C LEU A 62 -8.69 -14.48 -8.74
N ARG A 63 -8.27 -13.49 -9.55
CA ARG A 63 -6.87 -13.31 -9.94
C ARG A 63 -5.94 -13.18 -8.72
N ALA A 64 -6.36 -12.39 -7.73
CA ALA A 64 -5.60 -12.18 -6.50
C ALA A 64 -5.46 -13.48 -5.67
N VAL A 65 -6.56 -14.23 -5.48
CA VAL A 65 -6.51 -15.46 -4.68
C VAL A 65 -5.75 -16.56 -5.40
N ASP A 66 -5.88 -16.68 -6.72
CA ASP A 66 -5.20 -17.70 -7.51
C ASP A 66 -3.68 -17.48 -7.51
N GLU A 67 -3.22 -16.24 -7.66
CA GLU A 67 -1.80 -15.93 -7.54
C GLU A 67 -1.25 -16.25 -6.13
N LEU A 68 -2.00 -15.91 -5.09
CA LEU A 68 -1.59 -16.17 -3.72
C LEU A 68 -1.57 -17.68 -3.39
N ASP A 69 -2.56 -18.43 -3.87
CA ASP A 69 -2.69 -19.87 -3.70
C ASP A 69 -1.57 -20.63 -4.45
N GLU A 70 -1.28 -20.24 -5.69
CA GLU A 70 -0.17 -20.82 -6.47
C GLU A 70 1.17 -20.65 -5.73
N ALA A 71 1.49 -19.43 -5.28
CA ALA A 71 2.69 -19.16 -4.52
C ALA A 71 2.73 -19.93 -3.18
N ARG A 72 1.57 -20.06 -2.52
CA ARG A 72 1.43 -20.83 -1.28
C ARG A 72 1.67 -22.32 -1.50
N GLN A 73 1.21 -22.90 -2.60
CA GLN A 73 1.41 -24.32 -2.90
C GLN A 73 2.89 -24.65 -3.07
N ILE A 74 3.67 -23.77 -3.72
CA ILE A 74 5.13 -23.90 -3.83
C ILE A 74 5.78 -23.91 -2.43
N TRP A 75 5.38 -22.97 -1.57
CA TRP A 75 5.83 -22.92 -0.17
C TRP A 75 5.47 -24.17 0.64
N LEU A 76 4.25 -24.67 0.51
CA LEU A 76 3.77 -25.84 1.25
C LEU A 76 4.49 -27.12 0.82
N ALA A 77 4.74 -27.30 -0.48
CA ALA A 77 5.49 -28.46 -0.99
C ALA A 77 6.89 -28.53 -0.37
N ASP A 78 7.58 -27.38 -0.32
CA ASP A 78 8.89 -27.26 0.31
C ASP A 78 8.82 -27.47 1.85
N THR A 79 7.84 -26.86 2.52
CA THR A 79 7.62 -27.05 3.97
C THR A 79 7.33 -28.51 4.34
N HIS A 80 6.55 -29.22 3.52
CA HIS A 80 6.25 -30.64 3.71
C HIS A 80 7.51 -31.50 3.55
N ALA A 81 8.33 -31.23 2.52
CA ALA A 81 9.60 -31.92 2.31
C ALA A 81 10.56 -31.71 3.50
N PHE A 82 10.68 -30.46 3.98
CA PHE A 82 11.45 -30.13 5.19
C PHE A 82 10.93 -30.90 6.42
N THR A 83 9.62 -30.88 6.66
CA THR A 83 9.00 -31.55 7.82
C THR A 83 9.23 -33.06 7.78
N ALA A 84 9.09 -33.69 6.61
CA ALA A 84 9.36 -35.11 6.42
C ALA A 84 10.83 -35.45 6.71
N ARG A 85 11.78 -34.68 6.17
CA ARG A 85 13.20 -34.83 6.44
C ARG A 85 13.52 -34.66 7.92
N ARG A 86 12.97 -33.63 8.58
CA ARG A 86 13.18 -33.39 10.02
C ARG A 86 12.62 -34.51 10.89
N ARG A 87 11.51 -35.15 10.50
CA ARG A 87 10.98 -36.33 11.21
C ARG A 87 11.97 -37.49 11.16
N GLN A 88 12.56 -37.76 9.98
CA GLN A 88 13.58 -38.80 9.81
C GLN A 88 14.86 -38.48 10.58
N GLU A 89 15.36 -37.25 10.50
CA GLU A 89 16.55 -36.81 11.24
C GLU A 89 16.36 -36.88 12.76
N LYS A 90 15.19 -36.49 13.28
CA LYS A 90 14.84 -36.63 14.70
C LYS A 90 14.82 -38.10 15.13
N ALA A 91 14.26 -39.00 14.31
CA ALA A 91 14.27 -40.43 14.57
C ALA A 91 15.69 -41.01 14.58
N ALA A 92 16.58 -40.49 13.73
CA ALA A 92 18.01 -40.82 13.69
C ALA A 92 18.86 -40.08 14.75
N GLY A 93 18.24 -39.42 15.73
CA GLY A 93 18.92 -38.75 16.84
C GLY A 93 19.43 -37.32 16.57
N ARG A 94 19.29 -36.79 15.34
CA ARG A 94 19.71 -35.42 14.97
C ARG A 94 18.60 -34.39 15.29
N ARG A 95 18.64 -33.83 16.50
CA ARG A 95 17.59 -32.93 17.02
C ARG A 95 17.72 -31.46 16.60
N ASN A 96 18.91 -31.01 16.20
CA ASN A 96 19.10 -29.65 15.71
C ASN A 96 18.88 -29.57 14.19
N PRO A 97 18.10 -28.59 13.68
CA PRO A 97 18.06 -28.29 12.26
C PRO A 97 19.44 -27.87 11.75
N ARG A 98 19.67 -28.04 10.45
CA ARG A 98 20.89 -27.54 9.81
C ARG A 98 20.82 -26.01 9.65
N ARG A 99 21.96 -25.36 9.44
CA ARG A 99 22.02 -23.89 9.36
C ARG A 99 21.25 -23.36 8.15
N GLU A 100 21.36 -24.06 7.04
CA GLU A 100 20.63 -23.83 5.79
C GLU A 100 19.12 -23.98 5.93
N ASP A 101 18.63 -24.61 7.00
CA ASP A 101 17.20 -24.78 7.28
C ASP A 101 16.63 -23.72 8.25
N ALA A 102 17.47 -22.79 8.71
CA ALA A 102 17.08 -21.82 9.74
C ALA A 102 15.88 -20.95 9.32
N TRP A 103 15.74 -20.67 8.01
CA TRP A 103 14.66 -19.86 7.47
C TRP A 103 13.27 -20.50 7.59
N HIS A 104 13.17 -21.82 7.74
CA HIS A 104 11.90 -22.48 8.07
C HIS A 104 11.38 -22.13 9.47
N THR A 105 12.20 -21.51 10.31
CA THR A 105 11.79 -21.06 11.66
C THR A 105 11.45 -19.57 11.73
N TRP A 106 11.53 -18.85 10.60
CA TRP A 106 11.24 -17.41 10.51
C TRP A 106 9.73 -17.12 10.57
N PRO A 107 9.31 -15.89 10.93
CA PRO A 107 7.91 -15.56 11.26
C PRO A 107 6.94 -15.48 10.05
N GLY A 108 7.05 -16.40 9.09
CA GLY A 108 6.05 -16.60 8.03
C GLY A 108 6.18 -15.71 6.80
N TRP A 109 7.27 -14.94 6.69
CA TRP A 109 7.61 -14.14 5.49
C TRP A 109 8.89 -14.65 4.84
N LEU A 110 8.93 -14.68 3.51
CA LEU A 110 10.07 -15.17 2.74
C LEU A 110 11.06 -14.07 2.37
N ALA A 111 10.56 -12.86 2.19
CA ALA A 111 11.29 -11.62 2.03
C ALA A 111 10.52 -10.56 2.81
N PHE A 112 11.18 -9.57 3.42
CA PHE A 112 10.47 -8.48 4.07
C PHE A 112 10.65 -7.20 3.24
N CYS A 113 9.55 -6.58 2.83
CA CYS A 113 9.58 -5.27 2.18
C CYS A 113 9.06 -4.23 3.19
N PRO A 114 9.93 -3.35 3.73
CA PRO A 114 9.51 -2.33 4.70
C PRO A 114 8.59 -1.29 4.07
N ASP A 115 8.89 -0.89 2.83
CA ASP A 115 8.01 -0.04 2.03
C ASP A 115 7.03 -0.92 1.25
N PRO A 116 5.71 -0.83 1.49
CA PRO A 116 4.71 -1.61 0.76
C PRO A 116 4.65 -1.29 -0.73
N GLU A 117 5.09 -0.12 -1.19
CA GLU A 117 5.05 0.25 -2.62
C GLU A 117 6.26 -0.28 -3.39
N ILE A 118 7.33 -0.62 -2.67
CA ILE A 118 8.59 -1.08 -3.25
C ILE A 118 8.77 -2.56 -2.91
N HIS A 119 8.24 -3.40 -3.79
CA HIS A 119 8.37 -4.87 -3.74
C HIS A 119 8.63 -5.44 -5.15
N PRO A 120 9.02 -6.72 -5.27
CA PRO A 120 9.13 -7.38 -6.56
C PRO A 120 7.80 -7.32 -7.34
N ARG A 121 7.87 -7.03 -8.63
CA ARG A 121 6.69 -6.88 -9.50
C ARG A 121 6.28 -8.17 -10.22
N GLU A 122 7.20 -9.14 -10.33
CA GLU A 122 6.91 -10.46 -10.88
C GLU A 122 5.89 -11.21 -10.03
N ARG A 123 5.18 -12.19 -10.62
CA ARG A 123 4.18 -12.99 -9.90
C ARG A 123 4.75 -13.62 -8.63
N LEU A 124 3.96 -13.66 -7.56
CA LEU A 124 4.38 -14.21 -6.26
C LEU A 124 5.00 -15.61 -6.39
N ALA A 125 4.42 -16.48 -7.22
CA ALA A 125 4.90 -17.84 -7.42
C ALA A 125 6.35 -17.90 -7.94
N ILE A 126 6.71 -17.01 -8.87
CA ILE A 126 8.06 -16.92 -9.45
C ILE A 126 9.05 -16.51 -8.35
N VAL A 127 8.71 -15.46 -7.60
CA VAL A 127 9.60 -14.92 -6.58
C VAL A 127 9.75 -15.89 -5.41
N VAL A 128 8.66 -16.51 -4.94
CA VAL A 128 8.70 -17.54 -3.89
C VAL A 128 9.57 -18.72 -4.29
N HIS A 129 9.44 -19.20 -5.53
CA HIS A 129 10.29 -20.27 -6.03
C HIS A 129 11.78 -19.87 -6.04
N ARG A 130 12.10 -18.69 -6.60
CA ARG A 130 13.47 -18.16 -6.67
C ARG A 130 14.10 -18.01 -5.29
N LEU A 131 13.32 -17.53 -4.32
CA LEU A 131 13.71 -17.47 -2.93
C LEU A 131 14.00 -18.88 -2.39
N ILE A 132 13.07 -19.84 -2.45
CA ILE A 132 13.31 -21.21 -1.95
C ILE A 132 14.58 -21.84 -2.53
N VAL A 133 14.85 -21.65 -3.83
CA VAL A 133 16.09 -22.12 -4.48
C VAL A 133 17.32 -21.44 -3.88
N ALA A 134 17.28 -20.11 -3.71
CA ALA A 134 18.37 -19.36 -3.09
C ALA A 134 18.62 -19.80 -1.63
N TYR A 135 17.58 -20.11 -0.86
CA TYR A 135 17.71 -20.52 0.55
C TYR A 135 18.40 -21.87 0.70
N ARG A 136 18.11 -22.78 -0.24
CA ARG A 136 18.70 -24.11 -0.28
C ARG A 136 20.13 -24.09 -0.82
N SER A 137 20.52 -23.02 -1.51
CA SER A 137 21.86 -22.89 -2.09
C SER A 137 22.84 -22.43 -1.01
N GLU A 138 23.93 -23.16 -0.80
CA GLU A 138 25.02 -22.78 0.11
C GLU A 138 25.85 -21.57 -0.40
N ALA A 139 25.45 -20.99 -1.53
CA ALA A 139 26.15 -19.88 -2.16
C ALA A 139 26.08 -18.62 -1.29
N VAL A 140 27.27 -18.06 -1.01
CA VAL A 140 27.51 -16.72 -0.43
C VAL A 140 26.53 -15.70 -1.05
N PRO A 141 26.04 -14.68 -0.30
CA PRO A 141 25.04 -13.76 -0.84
C PRO A 141 25.53 -13.20 -2.17
N SER A 142 24.83 -13.53 -3.24
CA SER A 142 25.15 -13.03 -4.57
C SER A 142 25.16 -11.50 -4.54
N GLU A 143 26.02 -10.90 -5.36
CA GLU A 143 25.91 -9.48 -5.75
C GLU A 143 24.54 -9.15 -6.35
N VAL A 144 23.70 -10.16 -6.54
CA VAL A 144 22.36 -10.13 -7.09
C VAL A 144 21.31 -10.41 -6.00
N CYS A 145 20.19 -9.71 -6.03
CA CYS A 145 19.05 -9.94 -5.14
C CYS A 145 18.28 -11.21 -5.55
N PRO A 146 18.05 -12.19 -4.65
CA PRO A 146 17.30 -13.40 -4.98
C PRO A 146 15.80 -13.15 -5.20
N ALA A 147 15.28 -11.96 -4.88
CA ALA A 147 13.88 -11.62 -5.13
C ALA A 147 13.65 -11.07 -6.54
N CYS A 148 14.48 -10.11 -6.98
CA CYS A 148 14.29 -9.42 -8.28
C CYS A 148 15.40 -9.67 -9.31
N ASN A 149 16.44 -10.44 -8.96
CA ASN A 149 17.61 -10.71 -9.81
C ASN A 149 18.43 -9.47 -10.25
N ALA A 150 18.24 -8.31 -9.60
CA ALA A 150 19.03 -7.11 -9.85
C ALA A 150 20.28 -7.06 -8.96
N LEU A 151 21.29 -6.28 -9.37
CA LEU A 151 22.45 -5.99 -8.54
C LEU A 151 22.04 -5.38 -7.20
N ARG A 152 22.66 -5.83 -6.12
CA ARG A 152 22.36 -5.49 -4.74
C ARG A 152 23.63 -5.06 -4.01
N PRO A 153 24.06 -3.80 -4.17
CA PRO A 153 25.21 -3.26 -3.45
C PRO A 153 24.94 -2.99 -1.97
N SER A 154 23.66 -2.92 -1.55
CA SER A 154 23.26 -2.59 -0.17
C SER A 154 21.90 -3.23 0.21
N LEU A 155 21.55 -3.14 1.50
CA LEU A 155 20.24 -3.49 2.05
C LEU A 155 19.52 -2.21 2.53
N PRO A 156 18.20 -2.03 2.27
CA PRO A 156 17.33 -2.82 1.41
C PRO A 156 17.83 -2.91 -0.04
N CYS A 157 17.36 -3.91 -0.80
CA CYS A 157 17.66 -3.99 -2.23
C CYS A 157 17.18 -2.70 -2.94
N PRO A 158 18.05 -1.94 -3.63
CA PRO A 158 17.66 -0.68 -4.24
C PRO A 158 16.66 -0.84 -5.39
N SER A 159 16.60 -2.02 -6.00
CA SER A 159 15.70 -2.30 -7.12
C SER A 159 14.28 -2.68 -6.68
N CYS A 160 14.13 -3.47 -5.61
CA CYS A 160 12.84 -4.02 -5.22
C CYS A 160 12.49 -3.83 -3.74
N GLY A 161 13.26 -3.04 -2.99
CA GLY A 161 12.97 -2.69 -1.58
C GLY A 161 13.13 -3.84 -0.59
N VAL A 162 13.34 -5.06 -1.08
CA VAL A 162 13.45 -6.27 -0.28
C VAL A 162 14.63 -6.16 0.69
N CYS A 163 14.32 -6.13 1.97
CA CYS A 163 15.25 -6.38 3.06
C CYS A 163 15.38 -7.89 3.21
N SER A 164 16.45 -8.48 2.68
CA SER A 164 16.57 -9.93 2.70
C SER A 164 17.99 -10.46 2.95
N TRP A 165 18.02 -11.39 3.92
CA TRP A 165 18.83 -12.61 3.92
C TRP A 165 20.30 -12.44 4.18
N ASN A 166 20.62 -12.06 5.41
CA ASN A 166 21.85 -12.54 5.99
C ASN A 166 21.47 -13.41 7.20
N PRO A 167 21.93 -14.67 7.30
CA PRO A 167 21.85 -15.48 8.51
C PRO A 167 22.40 -14.76 9.76
N GLN A 168 23.24 -13.73 9.57
CA GLN A 168 23.72 -12.80 10.60
C GLN A 168 22.91 -11.49 10.71
N ALA A 169 22.16 -11.07 9.68
CA ALA A 169 21.23 -9.93 9.80
C ALA A 169 19.86 -10.33 10.36
N TYR A 170 19.55 -11.63 10.38
CA TYR A 170 18.35 -12.17 11.02
C TYR A 170 18.61 -13.52 11.70
N PRO A 171 19.15 -13.52 12.93
CA PRO A 171 18.50 -14.16 14.06
C PRO A 171 17.52 -13.14 14.66
N TRP A 172 16.85 -13.45 15.77
CA TRP A 172 16.51 -12.36 16.68
C TRP A 172 17.74 -11.45 16.82
N ASN A 173 17.59 -10.15 16.57
CA ASN A 173 18.62 -9.21 16.96
C ASN A 173 18.93 -9.49 18.44
N PRO A 174 20.16 -9.83 18.84
CA PRO A 174 20.51 -9.94 20.26
C PRO A 174 20.23 -8.62 21.03
N ALA A 175 20.04 -7.50 20.32
CA ALA A 175 19.59 -6.20 20.84
C ALA A 175 18.09 -5.87 20.64
N GLY A 176 17.25 -6.78 20.11
CA GLY A 176 15.79 -6.59 20.05
C GLY A 176 15.25 -5.51 19.09
N VAL A 177 16.09 -4.93 18.22
CA VAL A 177 15.66 -3.89 17.26
C VAL A 177 14.72 -4.50 16.23
N ARG A 178 13.48 -4.02 16.19
CA ARG A 178 12.49 -4.35 15.17
C ARG A 178 13.01 -3.94 13.79
N PRO A 179 12.57 -4.59 12.69
CA PRO A 179 12.79 -4.02 11.36
C PRO A 179 12.40 -2.53 11.39
N PRO A 180 13.16 -1.66 10.69
CA PRO A 180 12.78 -0.26 10.60
C PRO A 180 11.31 -0.20 10.17
N GLY A 181 10.55 0.69 10.79
CA GLY A 181 9.18 0.96 10.37
C GLY A 181 9.16 1.28 8.87
N PRO A 182 8.01 1.10 8.21
CA PRO A 182 7.86 1.61 6.84
C PRO A 182 8.36 3.05 6.80
N PRO A 183 9.13 3.45 5.77
CA PRO A 183 9.56 4.83 5.66
C PRO A 183 8.33 5.76 5.68
N ASP A 184 8.48 6.96 6.23
CA ASP A 184 7.41 7.97 6.36
C ASP A 184 6.89 8.48 5.00
N THR A 185 7.44 7.93 3.91
CA THR A 185 7.19 8.27 2.51
C THR A 185 6.21 7.33 1.79
N GLY A 186 5.89 6.16 2.37
CA GLY A 186 5.00 5.17 1.73
C GLY A 186 3.51 5.49 1.90
N LEU A 187 2.67 4.94 1.02
CA LEU A 187 1.21 5.01 1.11
C LEU A 187 0.74 4.63 2.52
N PRO A 188 -0.06 5.49 3.18
CA PRO A 188 -0.76 5.19 4.42
C PRO A 188 -1.42 3.84 4.31
N TRP A 189 -1.20 2.99 5.31
CA TRP A 189 -1.70 1.62 5.31
C TRP A 189 -3.20 1.56 5.04
N GLN A 190 -3.96 2.55 5.54
CA GLN A 190 -5.39 2.69 5.31
C GLN A 190 -5.73 2.71 3.80
N LEU A 191 -4.94 3.40 2.97
CA LEU A 191 -5.22 3.50 1.54
C LEU A 191 -4.92 2.21 0.80
N ILE A 192 -3.78 1.60 1.10
CA ILE A 192 -3.44 0.28 0.58
C ILE A 192 -4.54 -0.71 0.99
N TRP A 193 -4.97 -0.66 2.25
CA TRP A 193 -6.04 -1.49 2.77
C TRP A 193 -7.37 -1.28 2.04
N HIS A 194 -7.69 -0.03 1.71
CA HIS A 194 -8.88 0.38 0.95
C HIS A 194 -8.70 0.26 -0.58
N ARG A 195 -7.53 -0.20 -1.05
CA ARG A 195 -7.18 -0.36 -2.48
C ARG A 195 -7.13 0.94 -3.27
N ALA A 196 -7.10 2.07 -2.58
CA ALA A 196 -6.91 3.40 -3.17
C ALA A 196 -5.41 3.66 -3.36
N VAL A 197 -4.77 2.80 -4.16
CA VAL A 197 -3.34 2.89 -4.52
C VAL A 197 -3.23 3.38 -5.95
N ARG A 198 -2.09 3.97 -6.32
CA ARG A 198 -1.82 4.39 -7.72
C ARG A 198 -2.12 3.23 -8.66
N GLN A 199 -3.16 3.35 -9.47
CA GLN A 199 -3.34 2.51 -10.65
C GLN A 199 -2.65 3.19 -11.83
N GLY A 200 -2.30 2.47 -12.88
CA GLY A 200 -1.54 3.03 -14.02
C GLY A 200 -2.21 4.23 -14.72
N THR A 201 -3.48 4.51 -14.41
CA THR A 201 -4.28 5.63 -14.90
C THR A 201 -4.36 6.83 -13.94
N THR A 202 -3.87 6.70 -12.70
CA THR A 202 -3.92 7.77 -11.70
C THR A 202 -2.96 8.90 -12.07
N ILE A 203 -3.49 10.12 -12.17
CA ILE A 203 -2.71 11.35 -12.33
C ILE A 203 -2.57 12.00 -10.96
N GLY A 204 -1.34 12.28 -10.53
CA GLY A 204 -1.10 12.83 -9.20
C GLY A 204 0.33 13.34 -9.05
N GLY A 205 0.58 14.11 -7.99
CA GLY A 205 1.84 14.81 -7.76
C GLY A 205 1.97 15.21 -6.30
N GLY A 206 3.21 15.29 -5.83
CA GLY A 206 3.58 15.40 -4.42
C GLY A 206 3.74 14.05 -3.73
N ARG A 207 4.05 14.13 -2.43
CA ARG A 207 4.32 12.97 -1.57
C ARG A 207 3.25 12.82 -0.51
N ILE A 208 2.84 11.59 -0.24
CA ILE A 208 1.72 11.34 0.66
C ILE A 208 2.06 11.69 2.11
N GLY A 209 3.30 11.45 2.54
CA GLY A 209 3.80 11.85 3.86
C GLY A 209 3.94 13.37 4.06
N GLU A 210 3.80 14.14 2.98
CA GLU A 210 3.84 15.60 2.96
C GLU A 210 2.49 16.11 2.46
N PHE A 211 2.42 16.66 1.25
CA PHE A 211 1.18 17.02 0.58
C PHE A 211 1.12 16.33 -0.78
N ARG A 212 -0.06 15.83 -1.14
CA ARG A 212 -0.31 15.25 -2.45
C ARG A 212 -1.75 15.44 -2.89
N ALA A 213 -1.93 15.68 -4.17
CA ALA A 213 -3.22 15.58 -4.85
C ALA A 213 -3.16 14.52 -5.94
N GLU A 214 -4.24 13.78 -6.12
CA GLU A 214 -4.39 12.83 -7.21
C GLU A 214 -5.83 12.67 -7.67
N PHE A 215 -5.98 12.23 -8.92
CA PHE A 215 -7.22 11.88 -9.55
C PHE A 215 -7.05 10.54 -10.27
N THR A 216 -7.93 9.60 -9.97
CA THR A 216 -7.99 8.31 -10.66
C THR A 216 -9.27 8.28 -11.50
N PRO A 217 -9.17 8.44 -12.83
CA PRO A 217 -10.34 8.38 -13.70
C PRO A 217 -11.03 7.01 -13.60
N THR A 218 -12.35 7.00 -13.43
CA THR A 218 -13.18 5.79 -13.41
C THR A 218 -14.14 5.73 -14.60
N SER A 219 -14.40 6.86 -15.27
CA SER A 219 -15.23 6.92 -16.48
C SER A 219 -14.42 6.79 -17.78
N GLN A 220 -15.11 6.38 -18.86
CA GLN A 220 -14.50 6.27 -20.20
C GLN A 220 -14.01 7.62 -20.75
N ASP A 221 -14.75 8.69 -20.49
CA ASP A 221 -14.36 10.06 -20.87
C ASP A 221 -13.23 10.63 -19.98
N ARG A 222 -12.87 9.90 -18.91
CA ARG A 222 -11.84 10.24 -17.93
C ARG A 222 -12.08 11.57 -17.19
N LEU A 223 -13.29 12.12 -17.27
CA LEU A 223 -13.67 13.35 -16.56
C LEU A 223 -14.26 13.07 -15.18
N PHE A 224 -14.72 11.85 -14.95
CA PHE A 224 -15.21 11.38 -13.66
C PHE A 224 -14.26 10.34 -13.08
N GLY A 225 -14.04 10.42 -11.78
CA GLY A 225 -13.06 9.61 -11.09
C GLY A 225 -13.04 9.85 -9.60
N ILE A 226 -12.10 9.20 -8.93
CA ILE A 226 -11.85 9.42 -7.51
C ILE A 226 -10.81 10.52 -7.37
N PHE A 227 -11.20 11.63 -6.76
CA PHE A 227 -10.30 12.72 -6.43
C PHE A 227 -9.88 12.64 -4.96
N GLN A 228 -8.58 12.75 -4.70
CA GLN A 228 -8.04 12.50 -3.37
C GLN A 228 -6.91 13.48 -3.06
N VAL A 229 -6.99 14.10 -1.88
CA VAL A 229 -5.91 14.91 -1.30
C VAL A 229 -5.37 14.18 -0.08
N TYR A 230 -4.05 14.26 0.11
CA TYR A 230 -3.34 13.76 1.26
C TYR A 230 -2.56 14.87 1.94
N VAL A 231 -2.64 14.90 3.27
CA VAL A 231 -1.86 15.81 4.10
C VAL A 231 -1.27 15.00 5.25
N ARG A 232 0.06 14.88 5.31
CA ARG A 232 0.79 14.09 6.32
C ARG A 232 0.27 12.65 6.43
N GLY A 233 -0.02 12.03 5.29
CA GLY A 233 -0.56 10.68 5.20
C GLY A 233 -2.05 10.54 5.54
N VAL A 234 -2.74 11.63 5.87
CA VAL A 234 -4.19 11.61 6.07
C VAL A 234 -4.87 11.86 4.73
N ALA A 235 -5.61 10.86 4.27
CA ALA A 235 -6.49 10.96 3.11
C ALA A 235 -7.70 11.82 3.45
N LEU A 236 -8.01 12.86 2.67
CA LEU A 236 -9.11 13.80 2.94
C LEU A 236 -10.37 13.61 2.09
N GLY A 237 -10.28 12.99 0.91
CA GLY A 237 -11.44 12.61 0.09
C GLY A 237 -12.15 11.37 0.64
N ASP A 238 -13.46 11.29 0.43
CA ASP A 238 -14.30 10.15 0.84
C ASP A 238 -14.25 8.94 -0.11
N GLY A 239 -13.51 9.06 -1.22
CA GLY A 239 -13.35 8.02 -2.22
C GLY A 239 -14.54 7.88 -3.17
N THR A 240 -15.50 8.81 -3.14
CA THR A 240 -16.62 8.82 -4.08
C THR A 240 -16.19 9.29 -5.47
N THR A 241 -16.96 8.90 -6.49
CA THR A 241 -16.73 9.35 -7.86
C THR A 241 -17.25 10.78 -8.03
N THR A 242 -16.42 11.63 -8.62
CA THR A 242 -16.67 13.07 -8.81
C THR A 242 -16.12 13.55 -10.14
N ALA A 243 -16.55 14.73 -10.59
CA ALA A 243 -15.98 15.40 -11.75
C ALA A 243 -14.63 16.06 -11.40
N LEU A 244 -13.62 15.92 -12.26
CA LEU A 244 -12.29 16.52 -12.03
C LEU A 244 -12.31 18.06 -11.99
N TYR A 245 -13.13 18.69 -12.83
CA TYR A 245 -13.05 20.13 -13.09
C TYR A 245 -13.26 21.01 -11.83
N PRO A 246 -14.31 20.81 -11.00
CA PRO A 246 -14.46 21.57 -9.75
C PRO A 246 -13.27 21.42 -8.80
N HIS A 247 -12.72 20.21 -8.67
CA HIS A 247 -11.56 19.96 -7.83
C HIS A 247 -10.30 20.63 -8.34
N PHE A 248 -10.09 20.66 -9.65
CA PHE A 248 -8.97 21.36 -10.28
C PHE A 248 -8.99 22.86 -9.97
N LEU A 249 -10.16 23.51 -10.03
CA LEU A 249 -10.30 24.92 -9.67
C LEU A 249 -10.05 25.17 -8.18
N ASN A 250 -10.64 24.36 -7.32
CA ASN A 250 -10.48 24.50 -5.87
C ASN A 250 -9.02 24.29 -5.41
N LEU A 251 -8.29 23.37 -6.03
CA LEU A 251 -6.85 23.20 -5.77
C LEU A 251 -6.03 24.41 -6.21
N ARG A 252 -6.41 25.06 -7.32
CA ARG A 252 -5.74 26.28 -7.77
C ARG A 252 -5.95 27.42 -6.76
N ASP A 253 -7.15 27.57 -6.21
CA ASP A 253 -7.42 28.59 -5.18
C ASP A 253 -6.62 28.32 -3.89
N LEU A 254 -6.46 27.05 -3.53
CA LEU A 254 -5.57 26.62 -2.44
C LEU A 254 -4.11 27.00 -2.73
N LEU A 255 -3.65 26.79 -3.96
CA LEU A 255 -2.31 27.18 -4.38
C LEU A 255 -2.11 28.69 -4.32
N ASP A 256 -3.03 29.48 -4.89
CA ASP A 256 -2.95 30.94 -4.87
C ASP A 256 -2.79 31.44 -3.43
N THR A 257 -3.50 30.82 -2.49
CA THR A 257 -3.35 31.10 -1.06
C THR A 257 -1.97 30.69 -0.53
N ALA A 258 -1.52 29.48 -0.89
CA ALA A 258 -0.23 28.90 -0.51
C ALA A 258 0.98 29.50 -1.26
N GLU A 259 0.83 30.40 -2.22
CA GLU A 259 1.95 31.10 -2.88
C GLU A 259 2.17 32.51 -2.35
N LEU A 260 1.11 33.19 -1.92
CA LEU A 260 1.22 34.57 -1.46
C LEU A 260 1.94 34.71 -0.09
N PRO A 261 3.01 35.50 0.01
CA PRO A 261 3.86 35.58 1.20
C PRO A 261 3.14 36.06 2.45
N GLY A 262 3.69 35.73 3.61
CA GLY A 262 3.21 36.17 4.91
C GLY A 262 2.30 35.17 5.62
N SER A 263 2.08 35.44 6.90
CA SER A 263 1.17 34.69 7.74
C SER A 263 -0.28 35.15 7.54
N ARG A 264 -1.22 34.20 7.55
CA ARG A 264 -2.65 34.47 7.42
C ARG A 264 -3.45 33.67 8.42
N GLU A 265 -4.45 34.34 8.97
CA GLU A 265 -5.48 33.71 9.78
C GLU A 265 -6.22 32.61 9.01
N PRO A 266 -6.78 31.61 9.70
CA PRO A 266 -7.52 30.53 9.08
C PRO A 266 -8.66 31.03 8.18
N GLN A 267 -8.61 30.70 6.90
CA GLN A 267 -9.67 31.00 5.92
C GLN A 267 -10.42 29.72 5.54
N PRO A 268 -11.74 29.76 5.31
CA PRO A 268 -12.49 28.60 4.85
C PRO A 268 -11.90 28.03 3.55
N LEU A 269 -11.73 26.71 3.52
CA LEU A 269 -11.23 25.99 2.35
C LEU A 269 -12.33 25.07 1.84
N SER A 270 -12.68 25.19 0.56
CA SER A 270 -13.55 24.25 -0.12
C SER A 270 -12.72 23.48 -1.13
N LEU A 271 -12.72 22.15 -1.03
CA LEU A 271 -12.04 21.30 -2.00
C LEU A 271 -13.01 20.61 -2.96
N GLY A 272 -14.33 20.74 -2.78
CA GLY A 272 -15.36 20.14 -3.62
C GLY A 272 -16.18 19.08 -2.89
N ASP A 273 -17.04 18.39 -3.64
CA ASP A 273 -18.06 17.47 -3.12
C ASP A 273 -17.50 16.24 -2.39
N THR A 274 -16.39 15.67 -2.85
CA THR A 274 -15.69 14.56 -2.16
C THR A 274 -15.18 14.91 -0.76
N PHE A 275 -15.20 16.20 -0.40
CA PHE A 275 -14.78 16.72 0.90
C PHE A 275 -15.94 17.33 1.70
N ASP A 276 -17.20 17.21 1.24
CA ASP A 276 -18.35 17.86 1.89
C ASP A 276 -18.64 17.34 3.30
N HIS A 277 -18.05 16.22 3.67
CA HIS A 277 -18.06 15.70 5.03
C HIS A 277 -17.17 16.46 6.00
N LEU A 278 -16.27 17.29 5.48
CA LEU A 278 -15.32 18.08 6.26
C LEU A 278 -15.69 19.56 6.21
N GLN A 279 -15.60 20.20 7.36
CA GLN A 279 -15.36 21.62 7.47
C GLN A 279 -13.85 21.83 7.47
N MET A 280 -13.33 22.52 6.46
CA MET A 280 -11.90 22.75 6.28
C MET A 280 -11.60 24.25 6.33
N SER A 281 -10.48 24.60 6.95
CA SER A 281 -9.88 25.92 6.82
C SER A 281 -8.37 25.82 6.64
N LEU A 282 -7.81 26.78 5.92
CA LEU A 282 -6.39 26.89 5.62
C LEU A 282 -5.81 28.10 6.36
N GLU A 283 -4.77 27.85 7.13
CA GLU A 283 -3.93 28.87 7.76
C GLU A 283 -2.55 28.78 7.11
N THR A 284 -1.92 29.90 6.80
CA THR A 284 -0.57 29.91 6.21
C THR A 284 0.38 30.69 7.11
N THR A 285 1.62 30.21 7.22
CA THR A 285 2.74 30.97 7.77
C THR A 285 3.73 31.27 6.64
N ASP A 286 4.89 31.82 6.99
CA ASP A 286 5.96 32.03 6.01
C ASP A 286 6.50 30.71 5.45
N GLU A 287 6.53 29.65 6.25
CA GLU A 287 7.12 28.36 5.86
C GLU A 287 6.09 27.23 5.68
N ASP A 288 4.93 27.33 6.33
CA ASP A 288 4.01 26.22 6.48
C ASP A 288 2.59 26.55 6.01
N THR A 289 1.88 25.51 5.61
CA THR A 289 0.46 25.50 5.34
C THR A 289 -0.20 24.55 6.34
N ILE A 290 -1.18 25.06 7.10
CA ILE A 290 -1.85 24.36 8.18
C ILE A 290 -3.31 24.13 7.79
N PHE A 291 -3.65 22.87 7.60
CA PHE A 291 -5.01 22.41 7.35
C PHE A 291 -5.70 22.14 8.69
N VAL A 292 -6.82 22.83 8.92
CA VAL A 292 -7.68 22.59 10.08
C VAL A 292 -8.96 21.92 9.59
N LEU A 293 -9.25 20.75 10.14
CA LEU A 293 -10.31 19.86 9.67
C LEU A 293 -11.25 19.51 10.82
N ALA A 294 -12.54 19.50 10.57
CA ALA A 294 -13.56 18.96 11.46
C ALA A 294 -14.62 18.24 10.66
N THR A 295 -15.16 17.13 11.16
CA THR A 295 -16.31 16.48 10.53
C THR A 295 -17.56 17.37 10.69
N ARG A 296 -18.29 17.62 9.59
CA ARG A 296 -19.55 18.38 9.63
C ARG A 296 -20.60 17.66 10.47
N GLN A 297 -21.33 18.40 11.30
CA GLN A 297 -22.44 17.81 12.07
C GLN A 297 -23.57 17.37 11.14
N GLY A 298 -24.20 16.24 11.48
CA GLY A 298 -25.29 15.65 10.69
C GLY A 298 -24.83 14.86 9.46
N TRP A 299 -23.52 14.83 9.17
CA TRP A 299 -22.96 14.03 8.09
C TRP A 299 -22.65 12.61 8.57
N GLY A 300 -23.67 11.73 8.55
CA GLY A 300 -23.56 10.28 8.70
C GLY A 300 -22.53 9.73 9.70
N ASP A 301 -22.03 8.53 9.41
CA ASP A 301 -20.79 8.02 10.01
C ASP A 301 -19.63 8.52 9.14
N PRO A 302 -18.75 9.41 9.65
CA PRO A 302 -17.65 9.91 8.86
C PRO A 302 -16.65 8.79 8.53
N PRO A 303 -15.78 8.98 7.51
CA PRO A 303 -14.76 7.99 7.20
C PRO A 303 -13.90 7.73 8.45
N PRO A 304 -13.39 6.49 8.65
CA PRO A 304 -12.69 6.11 9.88
C PRO A 304 -11.45 6.95 10.22
N TRP A 305 -10.91 7.66 9.23
CA TRP A 305 -9.75 8.54 9.36
C TRP A 305 -10.12 9.99 9.70
N ALA A 306 -11.38 10.40 9.50
CA ALA A 306 -11.82 11.76 9.74
C ALA A 306 -11.91 12.05 11.25
N PRO A 307 -11.79 13.32 11.67
CA PRO A 307 -11.91 13.67 13.08
C PRO A 307 -13.28 13.24 13.62
N GLN A 308 -13.34 12.72 14.85
CA GLN A 308 -14.64 12.49 15.49
C GLN A 308 -15.46 13.77 15.54
N ALA A 309 -16.79 13.66 15.42
CA ALA A 309 -17.68 14.81 15.47
C ALA A 309 -17.39 15.68 16.71
N GLY A 310 -17.23 16.99 16.49
CA GLY A 310 -16.86 17.95 17.54
C GLY A 310 -15.36 18.06 17.84
N ARG A 311 -14.49 17.23 17.24
CA ARG A 311 -13.03 17.37 17.31
C ARG A 311 -12.48 18.05 16.07
N ARG A 312 -11.42 18.85 16.28
CA ARG A 312 -10.61 19.44 15.20
C ARG A 312 -9.29 18.69 15.08
N MET A 313 -8.86 18.48 13.84
CA MET A 313 -7.55 17.95 13.50
C MET A 313 -6.76 19.06 12.79
N ARG A 314 -5.51 19.26 13.19
CA ARG A 314 -4.59 20.22 12.57
C ARG A 314 -3.46 19.44 11.91
N LEU A 315 -3.26 19.62 10.61
CA LEU A 315 -2.22 18.99 9.82
C LEU A 315 -1.34 20.08 9.21
N MET A 316 -0.06 20.05 9.50
CA MET A 316 0.91 21.05 9.04
C MET A 316 1.84 20.42 8.01
N VAL A 317 2.04 21.12 6.89
CA VAL A 317 2.97 20.75 5.82
C VAL A 317 3.77 21.97 5.40
N ARG A 318 4.98 21.75 4.88
CA ARG A 318 5.77 22.82 4.29
C ARG A 318 5.02 23.40 3.10
N ARG A 319 5.00 24.73 3.01
CA ARG A 319 4.38 25.50 1.93
C ARG A 319 4.92 25.09 0.56
N SER A 320 6.23 24.87 0.47
CA SER A 320 6.89 24.39 -0.75
C SER A 320 6.35 23.05 -1.24
N GLU A 321 5.96 22.13 -0.35
CA GLU A 321 5.45 20.81 -0.76
C GLU A 321 4.06 20.90 -1.36
N VAL A 322 3.24 21.84 -0.89
CA VAL A 322 1.92 22.13 -1.48
C VAL A 322 2.09 22.67 -2.91
N VAL A 323 2.98 23.65 -3.07
CA VAL A 323 3.28 24.28 -4.36
C VAL A 323 3.88 23.27 -5.36
N ASN A 324 4.87 22.50 -4.92
CA ASN A 324 5.52 21.48 -5.77
C ASN A 324 4.53 20.42 -6.24
N ALA A 325 3.68 19.91 -5.34
CA ALA A 325 2.67 18.91 -5.68
C ALA A 325 1.68 19.42 -6.73
N TRP A 326 1.30 20.70 -6.66
CA TRP A 326 0.48 21.32 -7.69
C TRP A 326 1.20 21.34 -9.05
N HIS A 327 2.43 21.85 -9.10
CA HIS A 327 3.17 21.91 -10.37
C HIS A 327 3.38 20.53 -11.00
N GLU A 328 3.56 19.49 -10.18
CA GLU A 328 3.61 18.10 -10.64
C GLU A 328 2.27 17.60 -11.22
N THR A 329 1.14 18.00 -10.64
CA THR A 329 -0.21 17.54 -11.06
C THR A 329 -0.84 18.34 -12.19
N GLU A 330 -0.57 19.64 -12.26
CA GLU A 330 -1.34 20.59 -13.06
C GLU A 330 -1.39 20.19 -14.53
N SER A 331 -0.23 19.83 -15.10
CA SER A 331 -0.14 19.45 -16.52
C SER A 331 -0.99 18.21 -16.84
N GLY A 332 -1.00 17.20 -15.97
CA GLY A 332 -1.80 15.99 -16.16
C GLY A 332 -3.29 16.26 -16.01
N PHE A 333 -3.70 17.07 -15.03
CA PHE A 333 -5.11 17.47 -14.89
C PHE A 333 -5.59 18.29 -16.08
N ARG A 334 -4.79 19.24 -16.57
CA ARG A 334 -5.11 20.01 -17.78
C ARG A 334 -5.26 19.10 -19.00
N GLN A 335 -4.39 18.12 -19.18
CA GLN A 335 -4.49 17.16 -20.29
C GLN A 335 -5.81 16.40 -20.28
N LEU A 336 -6.28 15.94 -19.10
CA LEU A 336 -7.59 15.29 -18.98
C LEU A 336 -8.73 16.24 -19.36
N LEU A 337 -8.65 17.51 -18.95
CA LEU A 337 -9.69 18.51 -19.22
C LEU A 337 -9.71 19.00 -20.68
N THR A 338 -8.60 18.88 -21.42
CA THR A 338 -8.48 19.33 -22.82
C THR A 338 -8.80 18.26 -23.85
N TRP A 339 -8.92 16.98 -23.46
CA TRP A 339 -9.39 15.92 -24.35
C TRP A 339 -10.86 16.15 -24.69
N ARG A 340 -11.11 16.74 -25.86
CA ARG A 340 -12.42 16.87 -26.52
C ARG A 340 -12.32 16.44 -27.96
#